data_AF-A0A1I8ESW8-F1
#
_entry.id   AF-A0A1I8ESW8-F1
#
_cell.length_a   1.000
_cell.length_b   1.000
_cell.length_c   1.000
_cell.angle_alpha   90.00
_cell.angle_beta   90.00
_cell.angle_gamma   90.00
#
_symmetry.space_group_name_H-M   'P 1'
#
loop_
_entity.id
_entity.type
_entity.pdbx_description
1 polymer ?
#
loop_
_entity_poly.entity_id
_entity_poly.type
_entity_poly.pdbx_seq_one_letter_code
_entity_poly.pdbx_strand_id
1 'polypeptide(L)'
;MTNLSAMNYREKNIKIITHILAVLLLLSLNNYMMWCRIKRLIVTDSLSCLIDNRCRCSGQRGMNSEYSSNAISSIQRKTAGIIIIGDEILKGITSDVNSNFFCKELYGRGILLKKISIVSDNVDDIACEVKQFSERYDLVFSSGGVGPTHDDRTYTGLAIAFNDELTTRQEMMVLIEHFMRSMNKIIPDGGLQRMCTVPKSAQLLWGKRTVFPLVQMHNVYAFPGIPEFCIEAFKEYENSIFPSYAAKSFYSFVLHIKSTELQFSDIIMEMAKKYSSKKVSIGSYPVRNNQYYKTKLLVESECVDIGEKVVQDLKASLKDQVVYFDEQPWVDTVRKFNAFRERELADGLADGFVDRLDDAMSCIDKIISLNLLDEIAIAFNGGKDCTLVLHLLRVAIDKKYGPGQTILGVHIVCGDSFPEMNQFIIDTTKRLYWKHQVQ
;
A
#
# COMPACT_ATOMS: atom_id res chain seq x y z
N MET A 1 -3.27 32.36 -41.45
CA MET A 1 -3.78 33.57 -40.79
C MET A 1 -5.25 33.34 -40.48
N THR A 2 -5.59 33.08 -39.21
CA THR A 2 -6.76 33.64 -38.51
C THR A 2 -6.73 33.18 -37.05
N ASN A 3 -6.37 34.14 -36.20
CA ASN A 3 -6.72 34.29 -34.78
C ASN A 3 -6.30 33.20 -33.77
N LEU A 4 -4.99 33.23 -33.45
CA LEU A 4 -4.51 33.08 -32.08
C LEU A 4 -5.07 34.23 -31.22
N SER A 5 -6.20 34.02 -30.56
CA SER A 5 -6.71 34.92 -29.53
C SER A 5 -6.07 34.59 -28.19
N ALA A 6 -5.35 35.58 -27.67
CA ALA A 6 -4.64 35.63 -26.41
C ALA A 6 -5.31 34.90 -25.22
N MET A 7 -4.61 33.93 -24.64
CA MET A 7 -4.74 33.61 -23.22
C MET A 7 -3.63 34.36 -22.46
N ASN A 8 -4.06 35.32 -21.64
CA ASN A 8 -3.25 36.06 -20.68
C ASN A 8 -2.68 35.12 -19.60
N TYR A 9 -1.56 34.46 -19.89
CA TYR A 9 -0.56 34.19 -18.85
C TYR A 9 0.38 35.39 -18.83
N ARG A 10 0.33 36.18 -17.75
CA ARG A 10 1.38 37.17 -17.46
C ARG A 10 2.73 36.50 -17.65
N GLU A 11 3.61 37.12 -18.43
CA GLU A 11 5.00 36.75 -18.66
C GLU A 11 5.69 36.37 -17.34
N LYS A 12 5.66 35.09 -17.00
CA LYS A 12 6.72 34.45 -16.23
C LYS A 12 7.65 33.86 -17.27
N ASN A 13 8.94 34.15 -17.17
CA ASN A 13 9.98 33.58 -18.01
C ASN A 13 10.08 32.06 -17.80
N ILE A 14 9.12 31.30 -18.34
CA ILE A 14 9.16 29.84 -18.33
C ILE A 14 10.27 29.42 -19.29
N LYS A 15 11.41 28.98 -18.74
CA LYS A 15 12.49 28.43 -19.54
C LYS A 15 12.12 27.01 -19.91
N ILE A 16 11.68 26.84 -21.14
CA ILE A 16 11.39 25.56 -21.77
C ILE A 16 12.71 24.78 -21.92
N ILE A 17 12.98 23.85 -20.99
CA ILE A 17 14.15 22.95 -21.02
C ILE A 17 13.83 21.83 -21.99
N THR A 18 13.86 22.09 -23.29
CA THR A 18 13.23 21.09 -24.19
C THR A 18 14.07 20.57 -25.33
N HIS A 19 15.19 21.16 -25.77
CA HIS A 19 16.01 20.49 -26.81
C HIS A 19 17.51 20.35 -26.50
N ILE A 20 18.16 21.32 -25.87
CA ILE A 20 19.63 21.31 -25.78
C ILE A 20 20.16 20.37 -24.67
N LEU A 21 19.49 20.30 -23.52
CA LEU A 21 19.90 19.45 -22.39
C LEU A 21 19.52 17.97 -22.57
N ALA A 22 18.34 17.69 -23.14
CA ALA A 22 17.95 16.32 -23.47
C ALA A 22 18.91 15.71 -24.50
N VAL A 23 19.29 16.45 -25.55
CA VAL A 23 20.25 15.99 -26.56
C VAL A 23 21.66 15.81 -26.00
N LEU A 24 22.13 16.69 -25.09
CA LEU A 24 23.45 16.55 -24.45
C LEU A 24 23.51 15.40 -23.42
N LEU A 25 22.44 15.16 -22.66
CA LEU A 25 22.31 13.95 -21.84
C LEU A 25 22.19 12.70 -22.71
N LEU A 26 21.46 12.75 -23.83
CA LEU A 26 21.23 11.60 -24.71
C LEU A 26 22.47 11.17 -25.48
N LEU A 27 23.34 12.11 -25.85
CA LEU A 27 24.62 11.80 -26.50
C LEU A 27 25.62 11.15 -25.55
N SER A 28 25.54 11.38 -24.23
CA SER A 28 26.43 10.74 -23.25
C SER A 28 25.95 9.34 -22.82
N LEU A 29 24.66 9.03 -22.97
CA LEU A 29 24.07 7.77 -22.47
C LEU A 29 23.98 6.63 -23.49
N ASN A 30 24.54 6.82 -24.68
CA ASN A 30 24.23 6.02 -25.87
C ASN A 30 25.02 4.69 -25.97
N ASN A 31 24.87 3.80 -24.98
CA ASN A 31 25.44 2.45 -25.02
C ASN A 31 24.45 1.39 -24.50
N TYR A 32 24.29 0.26 -25.19
CA TYR A 32 23.24 -0.75 -24.92
C TYR A 32 23.31 -1.35 -23.49
N MET A 33 24.53 -1.46 -22.94
CA MET A 33 24.75 -1.86 -21.54
C MET A 33 24.27 -0.81 -20.54
N MET A 34 24.42 0.47 -20.86
CA MET A 34 23.96 1.59 -20.03
C MET A 34 22.45 1.61 -19.88
N TRP A 35 21.75 1.28 -20.97
CA TRP A 35 20.30 1.18 -20.99
C TRP A 35 19.74 0.08 -20.10
N CYS A 36 20.43 -1.05 -19.98
CA CYS A 36 20.03 -2.12 -19.06
C CYS A 36 20.13 -1.69 -17.59
N ARG A 37 21.14 -0.85 -17.25
CA ARG A 37 21.36 -0.31 -15.90
C ARG A 37 20.33 0.77 -15.55
N ILE A 38 20.04 1.69 -16.48
CA ILE A 38 19.01 2.73 -16.34
C ILE A 38 17.59 2.14 -16.23
N LYS A 39 17.26 1.07 -16.97
CA LYS A 39 15.97 0.38 -16.87
C LYS A 39 15.71 -0.25 -15.49
N ARG A 40 16.75 -0.59 -14.72
CA ARG A 40 16.58 -1.05 -13.33
C ARG A 40 16.14 0.07 -12.38
N LEU A 41 16.34 1.32 -12.77
CA LEU A 41 15.91 2.53 -12.07
C LEU A 41 14.50 2.98 -12.51
N ILE A 42 14.01 2.49 -13.65
CA ILE A 42 12.83 3.04 -14.35
C ILE A 42 12.04 1.93 -15.03
N VAL A 43 10.90 1.51 -14.48
CA VAL A 43 9.78 1.02 -15.31
C VAL A 43 8.43 1.27 -14.66
N THR A 44 7.51 1.86 -15.43
CA THR A 44 6.06 1.87 -15.23
C THR A 44 5.34 0.94 -16.23
N ASP A 45 4.19 0.43 -15.78
CA ASP A 45 3.14 -0.43 -16.39
C ASP A 45 3.39 -1.95 -16.39
N SER A 46 2.48 -2.82 -15.90
CA SER A 46 1.05 -2.71 -15.56
C SER A 46 0.67 -3.69 -14.43
N LEU A 47 -0.39 -3.34 -13.67
CA LEU A 47 -1.13 -4.12 -12.67
C LEU A 47 -0.30 -4.87 -11.58
N SER A 48 0.02 -4.16 -10.50
CA SER A 48 0.26 -4.79 -9.20
C SER A 48 -0.61 -4.15 -8.13
N CYS A 49 -1.78 -4.74 -7.93
CA CYS A 49 -2.44 -4.72 -6.63
C CYS A 49 -1.64 -5.66 -5.71
N LEU A 50 -1.45 -5.25 -4.46
CA LEU A 50 -0.70 -5.89 -3.38
C LEU A 50 0.73 -5.36 -3.22
N ILE A 51 1.02 -5.01 -1.97
CA ILE A 51 2.28 -4.50 -1.41
C ILE A 51 2.41 -2.97 -1.49
N ASP A 52 1.55 -2.28 -0.72
CA ASP A 52 1.89 -0.98 -0.15
C ASP A 52 2.24 -1.23 1.33
N ASN A 53 3.53 -1.35 1.64
CA ASN A 53 4.02 -1.50 3.01
C ASN A 53 5.17 -0.52 3.23
N ARG A 54 4.84 0.63 3.81
CA ARG A 54 5.78 1.67 4.22
C ARG A 54 6.62 1.16 5.40
N CYS A 55 7.82 0.67 5.13
CA CYS A 55 8.86 0.49 6.16
C CYS A 55 9.71 1.76 6.27
N ARG A 56 9.44 2.59 7.28
CA ARG A 56 10.38 3.65 7.70
C ARG A 56 11.57 2.99 8.40
N CYS A 57 12.70 2.88 7.72
CA CYS A 57 13.97 2.52 8.35
C CYS A 57 14.52 3.76 9.07
N SER A 58 14.45 3.80 10.40
CA SER A 58 15.24 4.75 11.20
C SER A 58 16.70 4.28 11.25
N GLY A 59 17.61 5.26 11.33
CA GLY A 59 19.02 5.13 10.95
C GLY A 59 19.89 4.17 11.77
N GLN A 60 21.03 3.84 11.15
CA GLN A 60 22.11 3.00 11.63
C GLN A 60 22.61 3.41 13.03
N ARG A 61 22.77 2.42 13.93
CA ARG A 61 23.75 2.46 15.01
C ARG A 61 24.59 1.18 14.95
N GLY A 62 25.90 1.37 15.17
CA GLY A 62 26.96 0.42 14.88
C GLY A 62 26.91 -0.90 15.65
N MET A 63 27.58 -1.88 15.06
CA MET A 63 27.81 -3.23 15.58
C MET A 63 28.56 -3.21 16.91
N ASN A 64 28.09 -4.02 17.87
CA ASN A 64 28.95 -4.90 18.67
C ASN A 64 28.16 -6.03 19.34
N SER A 65 28.73 -7.23 19.16
CA SER A 65 28.75 -8.44 20.01
C SER A 65 27.45 -9.05 20.61
N GLU A 66 27.40 -10.37 20.43
CA GLU A 66 26.57 -11.37 21.14
C GLU A 66 25.08 -11.39 20.81
N TYR A 67 24.72 -12.25 19.86
CA TYR A 67 23.36 -12.73 19.65
C TYR A 67 22.89 -13.44 20.90
N SER A 68 22.31 -12.69 21.84
CA SER A 68 21.65 -13.26 23.00
C SER A 68 20.40 -13.98 22.52
N SER A 69 20.46 -15.30 22.55
CA SER A 69 19.36 -16.24 22.36
C SER A 69 18.12 -15.94 23.23
N ASN A 70 18.24 -15.03 24.19
CA ASN A 70 17.17 -14.61 25.10
C ASN A 70 16.21 -13.57 24.49
N ALA A 71 16.58 -12.85 23.43
CA ALA A 71 15.72 -11.83 22.81
C ALA A 71 14.56 -12.39 21.95
N ILE A 72 14.60 -13.68 21.63
CA ILE A 72 13.56 -14.36 20.83
C ILE A 72 12.30 -14.67 21.69
N SER A 73 12.38 -14.52 23.03
CA SER A 73 11.42 -15.13 23.95
C SER A 73 10.17 -14.31 24.35
N SER A 74 9.86 -13.12 23.80
CA SER A 74 8.68 -12.39 24.33
C SER A 74 7.93 -11.41 23.42
N ILE A 75 8.03 -11.52 22.09
CA ILE A 75 7.11 -10.77 21.20
C ILE A 75 6.14 -11.77 20.55
N GLN A 76 5.08 -12.11 21.27
CA GLN A 76 3.94 -12.79 20.66
C GLN A 76 3.07 -11.73 19.98
N ARG A 77 3.06 -11.73 18.65
CA ARG A 77 2.21 -10.84 17.86
C ARG A 77 0.74 -11.19 18.08
N LYS A 78 -0.10 -10.16 18.10
CA LYS A 78 -1.54 -10.32 18.17
C LYS A 78 -2.04 -11.02 16.91
N THR A 79 -3.00 -11.91 17.11
CA THR A 79 -3.69 -12.65 16.06
C THR A 79 -5.06 -12.05 15.79
N ALA A 80 -5.53 -12.17 14.56
CA ALA A 80 -6.87 -11.71 14.18
C ALA A 80 -7.63 -12.77 13.39
N GLY A 81 -8.96 -12.72 13.47
CA GLY A 81 -9.89 -13.39 12.57
C GLY A 81 -10.90 -12.39 11.99
N ILE A 82 -11.35 -12.64 10.76
CA ILE A 82 -12.39 -11.83 10.10
C ILE A 82 -13.61 -12.71 9.80
N ILE A 83 -14.80 -12.22 10.10
CA ILE A 83 -16.08 -12.85 9.77
C ILE A 83 -16.86 -11.92 8.85
N ILE A 84 -17.06 -12.29 7.60
CA ILE A 84 -17.94 -11.59 6.67
C ILE A 84 -19.32 -12.24 6.76
N ILE A 85 -20.35 -11.42 6.97
CA ILE A 85 -21.73 -11.86 7.17
C ILE A 85 -22.54 -11.30 6.01
N GLY A 86 -23.08 -12.17 5.17
CA GLY A 86 -23.90 -11.74 4.03
C GLY A 86 -24.13 -12.86 3.02
N ASP A 87 -25.39 -13.21 2.84
CA ASP A 87 -25.86 -14.17 1.85
C ASP A 87 -25.46 -13.80 0.41
N GLU A 88 -25.42 -12.49 0.09
CA GLU A 88 -25.02 -11.98 -1.22
C GLU A 88 -23.55 -12.25 -1.54
N ILE A 89 -22.70 -12.34 -0.52
CA ILE A 89 -21.29 -12.72 -0.66
C ILE A 89 -21.20 -14.22 -0.97
N LEU A 90 -21.94 -15.04 -0.23
CA LEU A 90 -22.00 -16.49 -0.47
C LEU A 90 -22.58 -16.83 -1.85
N LYS A 91 -23.56 -16.04 -2.32
CA LYS A 91 -24.15 -16.17 -3.66
C LYS A 91 -23.25 -15.61 -4.78
N GLY A 92 -22.15 -14.93 -4.44
CA GLY A 92 -21.25 -14.30 -5.40
C GLY A 92 -21.87 -13.12 -6.16
N ILE A 93 -22.97 -12.55 -5.64
CA ILE A 93 -23.62 -11.36 -6.21
C ILE A 93 -22.75 -10.12 -5.95
N THR A 94 -22.18 -10.07 -4.75
CA THR A 94 -21.28 -9.00 -4.32
C THR A 94 -19.90 -9.58 -4.05
N SER A 95 -18.86 -8.96 -4.61
CA SER A 95 -17.47 -9.32 -4.30
C SER A 95 -17.10 -8.78 -2.92
N ASP A 96 -16.60 -9.65 -2.04
CA ASP A 96 -16.05 -9.23 -0.75
C ASP A 96 -14.75 -8.43 -0.93
N VAL A 97 -14.83 -7.13 -0.64
CA VAL A 97 -13.69 -6.20 -0.61
C VAL A 97 -13.28 -5.82 0.80
N ASN A 98 -14.14 -6.08 1.80
CA ASN A 98 -13.91 -5.68 3.19
C ASN A 98 -12.84 -6.57 3.83
N SER A 99 -12.87 -7.87 3.57
CA SER A 99 -11.81 -8.77 4.07
C SER A 99 -10.44 -8.37 3.54
N ASN A 100 -10.34 -8.03 2.25
CA ASN A 100 -9.10 -7.53 1.64
C ASN A 100 -8.63 -6.21 2.26
N PHE A 101 -9.56 -5.30 2.57
CA PHE A 101 -9.25 -4.08 3.31
C PHE A 101 -8.65 -4.40 4.69
N PHE A 102 -9.31 -5.22 5.49
CA PHE A 102 -8.79 -5.63 6.80
C PHE A 102 -7.45 -6.36 6.69
N CYS A 103 -7.25 -7.26 5.71
CA CYS A 103 -5.98 -7.94 5.46
C CYS A 103 -4.82 -6.94 5.37
N LYS A 104 -4.98 -5.89 4.56
CA LYS A 104 -3.94 -4.86 4.35
C LYS A 104 -3.69 -4.07 5.62
N GLU A 105 -4.75 -3.61 6.29
CA GLU A 105 -4.63 -2.77 7.48
C GLU A 105 -4.02 -3.54 8.66
N LEU A 106 -4.46 -4.77 8.90
CA LEU A 106 -3.94 -5.62 9.98
C LEU A 106 -2.47 -6.01 9.71
N TYR A 107 -2.14 -6.37 8.47
CA TYR A 107 -0.78 -6.68 8.08
C TYR A 107 0.16 -5.49 8.30
N GLY A 108 -0.22 -4.29 7.85
CA GLY A 108 0.57 -3.08 8.02
C GLY A 108 0.86 -2.75 9.50
N ARG A 109 -0.05 -3.17 10.40
CA ARG A 109 0.08 -3.03 11.86
C ARG A 109 0.83 -4.17 12.53
N GLY A 110 1.22 -5.21 11.79
CA GLY A 110 1.94 -6.34 12.34
C GLY A 110 1.06 -7.38 13.03
N ILE A 111 -0.24 -7.36 12.76
CA ILE A 111 -1.22 -8.29 13.33
C ILE A 111 -1.33 -9.49 12.39
N LEU A 112 -1.23 -10.69 12.96
CA LEU A 112 -1.30 -11.94 12.20
C LEU A 112 -2.76 -12.31 11.96
N LEU A 113 -3.29 -11.98 10.80
CA LEU A 113 -4.58 -12.52 10.36
C LEU A 113 -4.44 -14.03 10.12
N LYS A 114 -5.27 -14.83 10.80
CA LYS A 114 -5.19 -16.30 10.80
C LYS A 114 -6.30 -16.99 10.03
N LYS A 115 -7.49 -16.41 9.99
CA LYS A 115 -8.63 -16.97 9.26
C LYS A 115 -9.59 -15.85 8.84
N ILE A 116 -10.14 -16.02 7.64
CA ILE A 116 -11.31 -15.28 7.17
C ILE A 116 -12.41 -16.33 7.01
N SER A 117 -13.60 -16.02 7.49
CA SER A 117 -14.79 -16.84 7.30
C SER A 117 -15.89 -16.00 6.69
N ILE A 118 -16.70 -16.60 5.83
CA ILE A 118 -17.88 -15.99 5.23
C ILE A 118 -19.06 -16.86 5.65
N VAL A 119 -20.05 -16.26 6.30
CA VAL A 119 -21.23 -16.95 6.85
C VAL A 119 -22.51 -16.34 6.31
N SER A 120 -23.59 -17.13 6.35
CA SER A 120 -24.93 -16.69 5.96
C SER A 120 -25.49 -15.69 6.97
N ASP A 121 -26.59 -15.01 6.62
CA ASP A 121 -27.34 -14.16 7.56
C ASP A 121 -28.16 -14.97 8.59
N ASN A 122 -27.89 -16.27 8.72
CA ASN A 122 -28.46 -17.12 9.75
C ASN A 122 -27.82 -16.84 11.12
N VAL A 123 -28.68 -16.65 12.12
CA VAL A 123 -28.28 -16.31 13.49
C VAL A 123 -27.37 -17.36 14.13
N ASP A 124 -27.64 -18.65 13.92
CA ASP A 124 -26.88 -19.74 14.52
C ASP A 124 -25.50 -19.87 13.89
N ASP A 125 -25.40 -19.68 12.56
CA ASP A 125 -24.13 -19.64 11.83
C ASP A 125 -23.24 -18.51 12.35
N ILE A 126 -23.81 -17.29 12.47
CA ILE A 126 -23.10 -16.12 13.01
C ILE A 126 -22.64 -16.41 14.44
N ALA A 127 -23.53 -16.88 15.31
CA ALA A 127 -23.21 -17.11 16.71
C ALA A 127 -22.11 -18.16 16.90
N CYS A 128 -22.18 -19.25 16.14
CA CYS A 128 -21.19 -20.32 16.16
C CYS A 128 -19.81 -19.80 15.72
N GLU A 129 -19.73 -19.09 14.60
CA GLU A 129 -18.44 -18.60 14.07
C GLU A 129 -17.85 -17.51 14.96
N VAL A 130 -18.67 -16.58 15.47
CA VAL A 130 -18.25 -15.55 16.44
C VAL A 130 -17.62 -16.18 17.68
N LYS A 131 -18.29 -17.17 18.27
CA LYS A 131 -17.78 -17.85 19.48
C LYS A 131 -16.44 -18.52 19.20
N GLN A 132 -16.36 -19.29 18.11
CA GLN A 132 -15.12 -19.99 17.73
C GLN A 132 -13.97 -19.02 17.45
N PHE A 133 -14.24 -17.88 16.81
CA PHE A 133 -13.21 -16.89 16.49
C PHE A 133 -12.75 -16.15 17.75
N SER A 134 -13.70 -15.77 18.61
CA SER A 134 -13.41 -15.06 19.86
C SER A 134 -12.50 -15.88 20.78
N GLU A 135 -12.71 -17.19 20.85
CA GLU A 135 -11.89 -18.12 21.64
C GLU A 135 -10.48 -18.34 21.05
N ARG A 136 -10.32 -18.22 19.72
CA ARG A 136 -9.07 -18.59 19.01
C ARG A 136 -8.13 -17.43 18.72
N TYR A 137 -8.65 -16.21 18.60
CA TYR A 137 -7.90 -15.05 18.13
C TYR A 137 -7.92 -13.90 19.12
N ASP A 138 -6.88 -13.08 19.15
CA ASP A 138 -6.83 -11.93 20.06
C ASP A 138 -7.83 -10.84 19.65
N LEU A 139 -8.12 -10.71 18.35
CA LEU A 139 -9.02 -9.70 17.77
C LEU A 139 -9.92 -10.36 16.73
N VAL A 140 -11.21 -10.00 16.73
CA VAL A 140 -12.17 -10.50 15.75
C VAL A 140 -12.90 -9.32 15.12
N PHE A 141 -12.94 -9.28 13.80
CA PHE A 141 -13.61 -8.25 13.03
C PHE A 141 -14.77 -8.90 12.28
N SER A 142 -16.01 -8.54 12.60
CA SER A 142 -17.16 -8.92 11.75
C SER A 142 -17.52 -7.77 10.83
N SER A 143 -18.01 -8.05 9.62
CA SER A 143 -18.52 -7.03 8.70
C SER A 143 -19.78 -7.53 8.01
N GLY A 144 -20.86 -6.74 8.10
CA GLY A 144 -22.18 -7.09 7.57
C GLY A 144 -23.24 -7.31 8.65
N GLY A 145 -24.51 -7.32 8.25
CA GLY A 145 -25.65 -7.68 9.11
C GLY A 145 -25.96 -6.73 10.29
N VAL A 146 -25.60 -5.44 10.22
CA VAL A 146 -25.81 -4.42 11.28
C VAL A 146 -26.76 -3.29 10.89
N GLY A 147 -27.37 -3.37 9.71
CA GLY A 147 -28.29 -2.37 9.18
C GLY A 147 -29.74 -2.47 9.70
N PRO A 148 -30.68 -1.80 9.02
CA PRO A 148 -32.07 -1.72 9.44
C PRO A 148 -32.97 -2.85 8.90
N THR A 149 -32.48 -3.75 8.05
CA THR A 149 -33.32 -4.78 7.40
C THR A 149 -33.50 -6.01 8.31
N HIS A 150 -34.28 -6.99 7.85
CA HIS A 150 -34.73 -8.12 8.68
C HIS A 150 -33.72 -9.29 8.71
N ASP A 151 -32.84 -9.29 7.72
CA ASP A 151 -31.65 -10.13 7.52
C ASP A 151 -30.42 -9.57 8.26
N ASP A 152 -30.46 -8.33 8.75
CA ASP A 152 -29.41 -7.79 9.63
C ASP A 152 -29.42 -8.46 11.01
N ARG A 153 -28.66 -9.55 11.15
CA ARG A 153 -28.69 -10.46 12.31
C ARG A 153 -27.41 -10.49 13.15
N THR A 154 -26.39 -9.70 12.81
CA THR A 154 -25.07 -9.74 13.46
C THR A 154 -25.16 -9.52 14.98
N TYR A 155 -25.91 -8.51 15.44
CA TYR A 155 -26.06 -8.25 16.87
C TYR A 155 -26.79 -9.37 17.62
N THR A 156 -27.74 -10.04 16.97
CA THR A 156 -28.43 -11.20 17.55
C THR A 156 -27.46 -12.38 17.68
N GLY A 157 -26.65 -12.63 16.64
CA GLY A 157 -25.60 -13.65 16.68
C GLY A 157 -24.57 -13.40 17.77
N LEU A 158 -24.13 -12.14 17.96
CA LEU A 158 -23.24 -11.75 19.07
C LEU A 158 -23.86 -12.07 20.44
N ALA A 159 -25.13 -11.69 20.65
CA ALA A 159 -25.82 -11.93 21.91
C ALA A 159 -25.89 -13.44 22.23
N ILE A 160 -26.23 -14.27 21.25
CA ILE A 160 -26.29 -15.73 21.44
C ILE A 160 -24.89 -16.33 21.66
N ALA A 161 -23.88 -15.90 20.90
CA ALA A 161 -22.50 -16.41 21.01
C ALA A 161 -21.95 -16.29 22.44
N PHE A 162 -22.32 -15.20 23.13
CA PHE A 162 -21.83 -14.87 24.47
C PHE A 162 -22.90 -15.00 25.57
N ASN A 163 -24.04 -15.62 25.26
CA ASN A 163 -25.15 -15.82 26.20
C ASN A 163 -25.59 -14.51 26.91
N ASP A 164 -25.84 -13.48 26.12
CA ASP A 164 -26.26 -12.15 26.55
C ASP A 164 -27.66 -11.80 26.02
N GLU A 165 -28.29 -10.81 26.65
CA GLU A 165 -29.61 -10.31 26.26
C GLU A 165 -29.47 -9.15 25.26
N LEU A 166 -30.41 -9.03 24.32
CA LEU A 166 -30.51 -7.84 23.48
C LEU A 166 -31.23 -6.72 24.22
N THR A 167 -30.75 -5.48 24.07
CA THR A 167 -31.39 -4.30 24.66
C THR A 167 -31.31 -3.12 23.68
N THR A 168 -32.43 -2.43 23.48
CA THR A 168 -32.44 -1.18 22.71
C THR A 168 -31.71 -0.08 23.48
N ARG A 169 -30.67 0.49 22.85
CA ARG A 169 -29.87 1.59 23.39
C ARG A 169 -30.53 2.92 23.05
N GLN A 170 -31.11 3.55 24.06
CA GLN A 170 -31.83 4.83 23.87
C GLN A 170 -30.91 5.95 23.37
N GLU A 171 -29.66 5.98 23.81
CA GLU A 171 -28.64 6.91 23.30
C GLU A 171 -28.39 6.75 21.79
N MET A 172 -28.36 5.52 21.28
CA MET A 172 -28.26 5.27 19.83
C MET A 172 -29.52 5.71 19.10
N MET A 173 -30.69 5.37 19.64
CA MET A 173 -32.00 5.73 19.07
C MET A 173 -32.09 7.23 18.81
N VAL A 174 -31.80 8.05 19.82
CA VAL A 174 -31.91 9.51 19.73
C VAL A 174 -30.96 10.08 18.67
N LEU A 175 -29.69 9.64 18.67
CA LEU A 175 -28.68 10.16 17.74
C LEU A 175 -28.96 9.77 16.29
N ILE A 176 -29.31 8.50 16.06
CA ILE A 176 -29.56 7.97 14.72
C ILE A 176 -30.88 8.52 14.18
N GLU A 177 -31.92 8.64 15.01
CA GLU A 177 -33.18 9.26 14.61
C GLU A 177 -32.98 10.72 14.18
N HIS A 178 -32.25 11.49 14.97
CA HIS A 178 -31.93 12.88 14.64
C HIS A 178 -31.17 12.99 13.32
N PHE A 179 -30.14 12.15 13.14
CA PHE A 179 -29.37 12.11 11.90
C PHE A 179 -30.22 11.75 10.69
N MET A 180 -31.07 10.73 10.79
CA MET A 180 -31.92 10.29 9.67
C MET A 180 -32.96 11.34 9.29
N ARG A 181 -33.55 12.02 10.28
CA ARG A 181 -34.43 13.18 10.04
C ARG A 181 -33.69 14.31 9.32
N SER A 182 -32.44 14.60 9.71
CA SER A 182 -31.63 15.65 9.09
C SER A 182 -31.28 15.38 7.62
N MET A 183 -31.24 14.09 7.22
CA MET A 183 -31.01 13.66 5.85
C MET A 183 -32.29 13.45 5.04
N ASN A 184 -33.46 13.81 5.56
CA ASN A 184 -34.77 13.53 4.97
C ASN A 184 -34.97 12.04 4.58
N LYS A 185 -34.34 11.11 5.32
CA LYS A 185 -34.49 9.67 5.07
C LYS A 185 -35.60 9.09 5.94
N ILE A 186 -36.48 8.32 5.32
CA ILE A 186 -37.49 7.52 6.00
C ILE A 186 -36.85 6.18 6.37
N ILE A 187 -36.84 5.86 7.65
CA ILE A 187 -36.43 4.53 8.12
C ILE A 187 -37.66 3.62 8.06
N PRO A 188 -37.55 2.39 7.50
CA PRO A 188 -38.64 1.42 7.55
C PRO A 188 -39.10 1.15 8.98
N ASP A 189 -40.36 0.75 9.14
CA ASP A 189 -40.91 0.46 10.46
C ASP A 189 -40.09 -0.62 11.20
N GLY A 190 -39.80 -0.35 12.48
CA GLY A 190 -38.88 -1.13 13.32
C GLY A 190 -37.40 -1.13 12.91
N GLY A 191 -37.00 -0.51 11.79
CA GLY A 191 -35.62 -0.52 11.30
C GLY A 191 -34.65 0.23 12.22
N LEU A 192 -35.09 1.38 12.75
CA LEU A 192 -34.32 2.14 13.73
C LEU A 192 -34.09 1.33 15.01
N GLN A 193 -35.15 0.69 15.50
CA GLN A 193 -35.08 -0.15 16.69
C GLN A 193 -34.12 -1.33 16.47
N ARG A 194 -34.15 -1.99 15.30
CA ARG A 194 -33.21 -3.08 14.97
C ARG A 194 -31.75 -2.62 15.05
N MET A 195 -31.40 -1.51 14.41
CA MET A 195 -30.03 -0.98 14.44
C MET A 195 -29.57 -0.58 15.85
N CYS A 196 -30.49 -0.17 16.72
CA CYS A 196 -30.19 0.27 18.10
C CYS A 196 -30.32 -0.85 19.13
N THR A 197 -30.71 -2.06 18.73
CA THR A 197 -30.87 -3.22 19.60
C THR A 197 -29.61 -4.06 19.53
N VAL A 198 -28.77 -3.94 20.57
CA VAL A 198 -27.44 -4.55 20.65
C VAL A 198 -27.33 -5.41 21.92
N PRO A 199 -26.32 -6.29 22.05
CA PRO A 199 -26.10 -7.05 23.29
C PRO A 199 -25.92 -6.12 24.50
N LYS A 200 -26.50 -6.49 25.64
CA LYS A 200 -26.57 -5.66 26.84
C LYS A 200 -25.21 -5.38 27.47
N SER A 201 -24.24 -6.26 27.33
CA SER A 201 -22.88 -6.07 27.80
C SER A 201 -21.95 -5.44 26.74
N ALA A 202 -22.43 -5.24 25.50
CA ALA A 202 -21.63 -4.65 24.45
C ALA A 202 -21.27 -3.19 24.76
N GLN A 203 -20.00 -2.86 24.51
CA GLN A 203 -19.48 -1.51 24.57
C GLN A 203 -19.76 -0.79 23.26
N LEU A 204 -20.24 0.45 23.36
CA LEU A 204 -20.41 1.34 22.22
C LEU A 204 -19.19 2.27 22.13
N LEU A 205 -18.40 2.09 21.08
CA LEU A 205 -17.28 2.98 20.80
C LEU A 205 -17.80 4.17 20.00
N TRP A 206 -17.74 5.35 20.60
CA TRP A 206 -18.25 6.58 20.01
C TRP A 206 -17.16 7.40 19.34
N GLY A 207 -17.44 7.81 18.11
CA GLY A 207 -16.58 8.60 17.27
C GLY A 207 -16.91 10.10 17.27
N LYS A 208 -16.22 10.86 16.43
CA LYS A 208 -16.50 12.29 16.16
C LYS A 208 -17.02 12.55 14.75
N ARG A 209 -16.86 11.60 13.83
CA ARG A 209 -17.13 11.71 12.39
C ARG A 209 -18.43 11.02 12.01
N THR A 210 -18.69 9.84 12.58
CA THR A 210 -19.93 9.10 12.34
C THR A 210 -20.89 9.21 13.54
N VAL A 211 -22.19 9.18 13.26
CA VAL A 211 -23.24 9.12 14.29
C VAL A 211 -23.51 7.69 14.79
N PHE A 212 -22.90 6.70 14.13
CA PHE A 212 -23.07 5.28 14.45
C PHE A 212 -21.87 4.82 15.28
N PRO A 213 -22.09 4.30 16.51
CA PRO A 213 -21.00 3.75 17.28
C PRO A 213 -20.55 2.42 16.67
N LEU A 214 -19.28 2.07 16.86
CA LEU A 214 -18.82 0.71 16.62
C LEU A 214 -19.17 -0.15 17.84
N VAL A 215 -19.93 -1.22 17.61
CA VAL A 215 -20.32 -2.16 18.67
C VAL A 215 -19.17 -3.14 18.91
N GLN A 216 -18.65 -3.14 20.14
CA GLN A 216 -17.64 -4.08 20.59
C GLN A 216 -18.24 -5.01 21.64
N MET A 217 -18.03 -6.32 21.49
CA MET A 217 -18.36 -7.31 22.51
C MET A 217 -17.17 -8.25 22.70
N HIS A 218 -16.62 -8.31 23.92
CA HIS A 218 -15.33 -8.94 24.18
C HIS A 218 -14.23 -8.42 23.22
N ASN A 219 -13.60 -9.32 22.47
CA ASN A 219 -12.61 -9.03 21.43
C ASN A 219 -13.21 -8.93 20.01
N VAL A 220 -14.53 -8.89 19.87
CA VAL A 220 -15.24 -8.83 18.60
C VAL A 220 -15.72 -7.40 18.32
N TYR A 221 -15.37 -6.89 17.14
CA TYR A 221 -15.76 -5.56 16.66
C TYR A 221 -16.67 -5.71 15.45
N ALA A 222 -17.90 -5.20 15.52
CA ALA A 222 -18.92 -5.37 14.48
C ALA A 222 -19.00 -4.17 13.54
N PHE A 223 -18.46 -4.34 12.33
CA PHE A 223 -18.42 -3.33 11.28
C PHE A 223 -19.63 -3.40 10.35
N PRO A 224 -20.01 -2.28 9.72
CA PRO A 224 -20.97 -2.28 8.63
C PRO A 224 -20.47 -3.08 7.42
N GLY A 225 -21.40 -3.62 6.63
CA GLY A 225 -21.11 -4.40 5.41
C GLY A 225 -20.78 -3.54 4.19
N ILE A 226 -21.32 -2.31 4.12
CA ILE A 226 -21.04 -1.38 3.03
C ILE A 226 -19.57 -0.93 3.11
N PRO A 227 -18.75 -1.11 2.06
CA PRO A 227 -17.30 -0.88 2.12
C PRO A 227 -16.90 0.52 2.58
N GLU A 228 -17.58 1.56 2.11
CA GLU A 228 -17.29 2.94 2.48
C GLU A 228 -17.45 3.14 3.99
N PHE A 229 -18.57 2.66 4.55
CA PHE A 229 -18.84 2.76 5.99
C PHE A 229 -17.89 1.89 6.82
N CYS A 230 -17.49 0.72 6.31
CA CYS A 230 -16.53 -0.15 6.97
C CYS A 230 -15.17 0.54 7.10
N ILE A 231 -14.69 1.15 6.01
CA ILE A 231 -13.42 1.89 5.97
C ILE A 231 -13.47 3.12 6.87
N GLU A 232 -14.58 3.88 6.84
CA GLU A 232 -14.76 5.05 7.69
C GLU A 232 -14.75 4.68 9.17
N ALA A 233 -15.52 3.67 9.57
CA ALA A 233 -15.53 3.16 10.94
C ALA A 233 -14.14 2.69 11.37
N PHE A 234 -13.43 1.93 10.53
CA PHE A 234 -12.09 1.46 10.87
C PHE A 234 -11.12 2.60 11.15
N LYS A 235 -11.10 3.62 10.28
CA LYS A 235 -10.24 4.81 10.44
C LYS A 235 -10.61 5.64 11.65
N GLU A 236 -11.90 5.71 11.97
CA GLU A 236 -12.39 6.47 13.11
C GLU A 236 -12.01 5.81 14.44
N TYR A 237 -12.18 4.49 14.54
CA TYR A 237 -12.00 3.74 15.77
C TYR A 237 -10.60 3.11 15.90
N GLU A 238 -9.70 3.40 14.96
CA GLU A 238 -8.35 2.82 14.89
C GLU A 238 -7.60 2.89 16.23
N ASN A 239 -7.58 4.05 16.88
CA ASN A 239 -6.86 4.22 18.15
C ASN A 239 -7.49 3.46 19.31
N SER A 240 -8.82 3.24 19.26
CA SER A 240 -9.54 2.47 20.27
C SER A 240 -9.31 0.97 20.09
N ILE A 241 -9.18 0.51 18.83
CA ILE A 241 -8.94 -0.90 18.50
C ILE A 241 -7.46 -1.26 18.68
N PHE A 242 -6.54 -0.37 18.29
CA PHE A 242 -5.10 -0.62 18.27
C PHE A 242 -4.33 0.41 19.12
N PRO A 243 -4.18 0.18 20.44
CA PRO A 243 -3.32 1.00 21.28
C PRO A 243 -1.87 1.01 20.76
N SER A 244 -1.19 2.15 20.87
CA SER A 244 0.09 2.45 20.19
C SER A 244 1.24 1.47 20.45
N TYR A 245 1.19 0.68 21.52
CA TYR A 245 2.18 -0.34 21.86
C TYR A 245 1.97 -1.67 21.12
N ALA A 246 0.83 -1.87 20.46
CA ALA A 246 0.46 -3.13 19.80
C ALA A 246 0.98 -3.25 18.36
N ALA A 247 1.29 -2.13 17.70
CA ALA A 247 1.63 -2.12 16.28
C ALA A 247 3.15 -2.14 16.05
N LYS A 248 3.66 -3.26 15.54
CA LYS A 248 5.04 -3.37 15.03
C LYS A 248 4.97 -3.95 13.63
N SER A 249 5.22 -3.22 12.56
CA SER A 249 5.12 -3.79 11.20
C SER A 249 6.03 -5.02 11.02
N PHE A 250 5.66 -5.91 10.10
CA PHE A 250 6.53 -7.02 9.70
C PHE A 250 7.75 -6.46 8.96
N TYR A 251 8.89 -7.15 9.08
CA TYR A 251 9.92 -7.01 8.07
C TYR A 251 9.40 -7.70 6.81
N SER A 252 9.41 -6.98 5.69
CA SER A 252 9.00 -7.50 4.39
C SER A 252 10.00 -7.03 3.34
N PHE A 253 10.56 -7.95 2.57
CA PHE A 253 11.49 -7.66 1.51
C PHE A 253 11.21 -8.52 0.28
N VAL A 254 11.16 -7.90 -0.90
CA VAL A 254 10.94 -8.61 -2.16
C VAL A 254 12.24 -8.69 -2.94
N LEU A 255 12.62 -9.90 -3.31
CA LEU A 255 13.68 -10.18 -4.28
C LEU A 255 13.05 -10.50 -5.64
N HIS A 256 13.56 -9.89 -6.70
CA HIS A 256 13.15 -10.19 -8.07
C HIS A 256 14.14 -11.16 -8.69
N ILE A 257 13.62 -12.26 -9.26
CA ILE A 257 14.43 -13.37 -9.77
C ILE A 257 14.22 -13.51 -11.28
N LYS A 258 15.31 -13.60 -12.06
CA LYS A 258 15.28 -13.69 -13.54
C LYS A 258 14.70 -14.99 -14.08
N SER A 259 14.77 -16.07 -13.28
CA SER A 259 14.34 -17.42 -13.62
C SER A 259 12.99 -17.75 -12.98
N THR A 260 12.38 -18.84 -13.45
CA THR A 260 11.16 -19.41 -12.84
C THR A 260 11.49 -20.24 -11.60
N GLU A 261 10.52 -20.38 -10.70
CA GLU A 261 10.65 -21.07 -9.40
C GLU A 261 11.27 -22.47 -9.49
N LEU A 262 10.90 -23.25 -10.51
CA LEU A 262 11.42 -24.61 -10.71
C LEU A 262 12.95 -24.67 -10.72
N GLN A 263 13.62 -23.59 -11.20
CA GLN A 263 15.08 -23.55 -11.36
C GLN A 263 15.84 -23.31 -10.05
N PHE A 264 15.17 -22.91 -8.97
CA PHE A 264 15.81 -22.62 -7.68
C PHE A 264 14.98 -23.08 -6.47
N SER A 265 13.99 -23.94 -6.71
CA SER A 265 13.10 -24.47 -5.67
C SER A 265 13.87 -25.14 -4.53
N ASP A 266 14.91 -25.93 -4.85
CA ASP A 266 15.79 -26.57 -3.86
C ASP A 266 16.45 -25.55 -2.92
N ILE A 267 16.92 -24.43 -3.47
CA ILE A 267 17.56 -23.34 -2.69
C ILE A 267 16.55 -22.74 -1.72
N ILE A 268 15.31 -22.51 -2.16
CA ILE A 268 14.24 -21.97 -1.29
C ILE A 268 13.90 -22.98 -0.21
N MET A 269 13.75 -24.26 -0.54
CA MET A 269 13.45 -25.31 0.43
C MET A 269 14.55 -25.42 1.49
N GLU A 270 15.81 -25.36 1.08
CA GLU A 270 16.95 -25.40 1.99
C GLU A 270 16.98 -24.16 2.91
N MET A 271 16.73 -22.97 2.36
CA MET A 271 16.62 -21.74 3.17
C MET A 271 15.43 -21.77 4.13
N ALA A 272 14.26 -22.23 3.68
CA ALA A 272 13.08 -22.38 4.53
C ALA A 272 13.36 -23.37 5.68
N LYS A 273 14.05 -24.49 5.41
CA LYS A 273 14.48 -25.44 6.43
C LYS A 273 15.46 -24.81 7.42
N LYS A 274 16.47 -24.09 6.93
CA LYS A 274 17.50 -23.40 7.74
C LYS A 274 16.89 -22.38 8.71
N TYR A 275 15.79 -21.73 8.31
CA TYR A 275 15.12 -20.68 9.09
C TYR A 275 13.78 -21.08 9.71
N SER A 276 13.39 -22.36 9.61
CA SER A 276 12.09 -22.88 10.05
C SER A 276 11.71 -22.55 11.51
N SER A 277 12.69 -22.50 12.42
CA SER A 277 12.47 -22.17 13.83
C SER A 277 12.39 -20.67 14.14
N LYS A 278 12.58 -19.79 13.16
CA LYS A 278 12.82 -18.35 13.36
C LYS A 278 11.66 -17.43 12.95
N LYS A 279 10.46 -17.99 12.76
CA LYS A 279 9.24 -17.25 12.33
C LYS A 279 9.48 -16.38 11.09
N VAL A 280 10.10 -16.99 10.08
CA VAL A 280 10.33 -16.38 8.77
C VAL A 280 9.46 -17.10 7.75
N SER A 281 8.84 -16.33 6.85
CA SER A 281 8.15 -16.85 5.67
C SER A 281 8.94 -16.48 4.42
N ILE A 282 9.08 -17.42 3.50
CA ILE A 282 9.65 -17.20 2.17
C ILE A 282 8.59 -17.65 1.17
N GLY A 283 7.88 -16.68 0.58
CA GLY A 283 6.87 -16.92 -0.45
C GLY A 283 7.43 -16.75 -1.85
N SER A 284 7.00 -17.61 -2.78
CA SER A 284 7.32 -17.51 -4.21
C SER A 284 6.08 -17.14 -5.01
N TYR A 285 6.19 -16.10 -5.83
CA TYR A 285 5.10 -15.58 -6.66
C TYR A 285 5.57 -15.46 -8.12
N PRO A 286 5.14 -16.37 -9.02
CA PRO A 286 5.51 -16.31 -10.43
C PRO A 286 4.82 -15.11 -11.10
N VAL A 287 5.56 -14.42 -11.96
CA VAL A 287 5.08 -13.25 -12.69
C VAL A 287 5.09 -13.53 -14.18
N ARG A 288 3.89 -13.46 -14.78
CA ARG A 288 3.70 -13.56 -16.22
C ARG A 288 3.94 -12.19 -16.85
N ASN A 289 4.42 -12.19 -18.10
CA ASN A 289 4.54 -10.99 -18.94
C ASN A 289 5.51 -9.89 -18.43
N ASN A 290 6.46 -10.22 -17.56
CA ASN A 290 7.56 -9.32 -17.22
C ASN A 290 8.84 -9.73 -17.95
N GLN A 291 9.53 -8.76 -18.56
CA GLN A 291 10.75 -9.01 -19.34
C GLN A 291 12.02 -9.08 -18.47
N TYR A 292 11.98 -8.55 -17.24
CA TYR A 292 13.13 -8.36 -16.37
C TYR A 292 13.26 -9.45 -15.30
N TYR A 293 12.13 -9.91 -14.76
CA TYR A 293 12.08 -10.98 -13.77
C TYR A 293 10.91 -11.91 -14.05
N LYS A 294 10.98 -13.14 -13.54
CA LYS A 294 9.97 -14.19 -13.72
C LYS A 294 9.35 -14.65 -12.42
N THR A 295 10.01 -14.39 -11.28
CA THR A 295 9.49 -14.71 -9.95
C THR A 295 9.81 -13.59 -8.96
N LYS A 296 8.85 -13.26 -8.09
CA LYS A 296 9.07 -12.46 -6.88
C LYS A 296 9.22 -13.40 -5.69
N LEU A 297 10.28 -13.25 -4.91
CA LEU A 297 10.45 -13.92 -3.63
C LEU A 297 10.21 -12.92 -2.51
N LEU A 298 9.13 -13.14 -1.78
CA LEU A 298 8.75 -12.32 -0.63
C LEU A 298 9.32 -12.97 0.63
N VAL A 299 10.22 -12.26 1.30
CA VAL A 299 10.75 -12.63 2.61
C VAL A 299 10.04 -11.81 3.66
N GLU A 300 9.38 -12.50 4.60
CA GLU A 300 8.69 -11.87 5.72
C GLU A 300 9.23 -12.40 7.03
N SER A 301 9.40 -11.52 8.01
CA SER A 301 9.89 -11.90 9.33
C SER A 301 9.26 -11.04 10.42
N GLU A 302 9.03 -11.65 11.58
CA GLU A 302 8.64 -10.91 12.79
C GLU A 302 9.79 -10.07 13.36
N CYS A 303 11.03 -10.40 13.00
CA CYS A 303 12.28 -9.77 13.46
C CYS A 303 13.08 -9.22 12.26
N VAL A 304 13.42 -7.93 12.31
CA VAL A 304 14.16 -7.23 11.25
C VAL A 304 15.51 -7.89 11.00
N ASP A 305 16.32 -8.12 12.04
CA ASP A 305 17.67 -8.68 11.90
C ASP A 305 17.67 -10.08 11.26
N ILE A 306 16.69 -10.91 11.61
CA ILE A 306 16.53 -12.24 11.02
C ILE A 306 16.11 -12.10 9.55
N GLY A 307 15.16 -11.22 9.25
CA GLY A 307 14.69 -10.97 7.89
C GLY A 307 15.82 -10.49 6.98
N GLU A 308 16.60 -9.52 7.43
CA GLU A 308 17.77 -9.01 6.70
C GLU A 308 18.81 -10.10 6.44
N LYS A 309 19.08 -10.94 7.45
CA LYS A 309 20.00 -12.07 7.31
C LYS A 309 19.52 -13.10 6.28
N VAL A 310 18.23 -13.42 6.27
CA VAL A 310 17.64 -14.33 5.28
C VAL A 310 17.76 -13.75 3.87
N VAL A 311 17.49 -12.46 3.70
CA VAL A 311 17.65 -11.77 2.40
C VAL A 311 19.12 -11.81 1.94
N GLN A 312 20.07 -11.60 2.84
CA GLN A 312 21.51 -11.69 2.52
C GLN A 312 21.90 -13.12 2.09
N ASP A 313 21.48 -14.13 2.84
CA ASP A 313 21.75 -15.54 2.52
C ASP A 313 21.12 -15.95 1.18
N LEU A 314 19.88 -15.51 0.90
CA LEU A 314 19.21 -15.74 -0.38
C LEU A 314 19.94 -15.06 -1.52
N LYS A 315 20.36 -13.80 -1.36
CA LYS A 315 21.18 -13.09 -2.37
C LYS A 315 22.50 -13.82 -2.63
N ALA A 316 23.16 -14.32 -1.58
CA ALA A 316 24.41 -15.06 -1.71
C ALA A 316 24.23 -16.44 -2.35
N SER A 317 23.07 -17.08 -2.20
CA SER A 317 22.78 -18.39 -2.78
C SER A 317 22.26 -18.28 -4.22
N LEU A 318 21.46 -17.24 -4.50
CA LEU A 318 20.83 -17.02 -5.80
C LEU A 318 21.68 -16.17 -6.75
N LYS A 319 22.69 -15.44 -6.25
CA LYS A 319 23.67 -14.59 -6.97
C LYS A 319 23.16 -14.05 -8.31
N ASP A 320 23.51 -14.72 -9.40
CA ASP A 320 23.27 -14.28 -10.78
C ASP A 320 21.79 -14.25 -11.16
N GLN A 321 20.94 -14.92 -10.39
CA GLN A 321 19.50 -14.96 -10.59
C GLN A 321 18.79 -13.71 -10.05
N VAL A 322 19.39 -13.01 -9.07
CA VAL A 322 18.77 -11.84 -8.45
C VAL A 322 18.91 -10.63 -9.36
N VAL A 323 17.77 -10.01 -9.66
CA VAL A 323 17.68 -8.79 -10.45
C VAL A 323 17.34 -7.64 -9.49
N TYR A 324 18.08 -6.54 -9.59
CA TYR A 324 17.65 -5.32 -8.94
C TYR A 324 16.53 -4.69 -9.77
N PHE A 325 15.33 -4.63 -9.19
CA PHE A 325 14.16 -4.02 -9.80
C PHE A 325 13.43 -3.20 -8.74
N ASP A 326 13.21 -1.92 -9.01
CA ASP A 326 12.42 -1.05 -8.13
C ASP A 326 11.02 -0.86 -8.71
N GLU A 327 10.00 -1.36 -8.02
CA GLU A 327 8.60 -1.22 -8.43
C GLU A 327 8.05 0.18 -8.16
N GLN A 328 8.69 0.95 -7.28
CA GLN A 328 8.26 2.28 -6.85
C GLN A 328 9.44 3.25 -6.81
N PRO A 329 10.09 3.55 -7.95
CA PRO A 329 11.25 4.44 -8.01
C PRO A 329 10.96 5.88 -7.57
N TRP A 330 9.69 6.26 -7.43
CA TRP A 330 9.26 7.57 -6.94
C TRP A 330 9.11 7.67 -5.40
N VAL A 331 9.32 6.57 -4.67
CA VAL A 331 9.29 6.55 -3.19
C VAL A 331 10.71 6.52 -2.63
N ASP A 332 10.99 7.32 -1.60
CA ASP A 332 12.31 7.45 -0.97
C ASP A 332 13.45 7.69 -1.98
N THR A 333 13.16 8.51 -3.01
CA THR A 333 13.95 8.61 -4.25
C THR A 333 15.44 8.86 -4.00
N VAL A 334 15.78 9.81 -3.12
CA VAL A 334 17.16 10.19 -2.80
C VAL A 334 17.93 9.00 -2.22
N ARG A 335 17.32 8.30 -1.26
CA ARG A 335 17.93 7.12 -0.63
C ARG A 335 18.14 6.01 -1.65
N LYS A 336 17.11 5.71 -2.46
CA LYS A 336 17.17 4.66 -3.47
C LYS A 336 18.16 4.96 -4.60
N PHE A 337 18.23 6.23 -5.01
CA PHE A 337 19.19 6.72 -6.00
C PHE A 337 20.63 6.58 -5.49
N ASN A 338 20.92 6.99 -4.26
CA ASN A 338 22.25 6.84 -3.68
C ASN A 338 22.65 5.36 -3.55
N ALA A 339 21.73 4.51 -3.07
CA ALA A 339 21.97 3.08 -2.99
C ALA A 339 22.19 2.44 -4.38
N PHE A 340 21.51 2.94 -5.41
CA PHE A 340 21.77 2.54 -6.80
C PHE A 340 23.18 2.94 -7.22
N ARG A 341 23.53 4.22 -7.07
CA ARG A 341 24.86 4.75 -7.41
C ARG A 341 25.99 3.96 -6.74
N GLU A 342 25.87 3.66 -5.43
CA GLU A 342 26.86 2.87 -4.68
C GLU A 342 27.04 1.46 -5.24
N ARG A 343 25.95 0.78 -5.63
CA ARG A 343 26.04 -0.54 -6.26
C ARG A 343 26.71 -0.48 -7.62
N GLU A 344 26.37 0.52 -8.43
CA GLU A 344 26.95 0.67 -9.76
C GLU A 344 28.45 1.03 -9.71
N LEU A 345 28.90 1.72 -8.65
CA LEU A 345 30.32 1.92 -8.35
C LEU A 345 31.00 0.60 -7.92
N ALA A 346 30.33 -0.20 -7.08
CA ALA A 346 30.87 -1.45 -6.56
C ALA A 346 30.96 -2.58 -7.61
N ASP A 347 30.06 -2.59 -8.60
CA ASP A 347 30.06 -3.56 -9.71
C ASP A 347 31.33 -3.46 -10.60
N GLY A 348 32.18 -2.44 -10.40
CA GLY A 348 33.55 -2.41 -10.93
C GLY A 348 33.67 -2.29 -12.45
N LEU A 349 32.56 -2.06 -13.15
CA LEU A 349 32.55 -1.75 -14.58
C LEU A 349 33.20 -0.37 -14.77
N ALA A 350 34.45 -0.35 -15.20
CA ALA A 350 35.20 0.88 -15.52
C ALA A 350 34.72 1.52 -16.84
N ASP A 351 33.40 1.66 -17.01
CA ASP A 351 32.76 2.24 -18.20
C ASP A 351 32.40 3.72 -18.02
N GLY A 352 32.74 4.32 -16.86
CA GLY A 352 32.44 5.72 -16.51
C GLY A 352 30.94 6.00 -16.37
N PHE A 353 30.09 4.98 -16.17
CA PHE A 353 28.64 5.16 -16.07
C PHE A 353 28.25 6.11 -14.93
N VAL A 354 28.84 5.91 -13.75
CA VAL A 354 28.49 6.70 -12.56
C VAL A 354 28.92 8.15 -12.72
N ASP A 355 30.06 8.41 -13.35
CA ASP A 355 30.51 9.78 -13.63
C ASP A 355 29.51 10.50 -14.54
N ARG A 356 29.02 9.85 -15.60
CA ARG A 356 27.98 10.41 -16.48
C ARG A 356 26.66 10.62 -15.77
N LEU A 357 26.30 9.75 -14.83
CA LEU A 357 25.11 9.89 -14.00
C LEU A 357 25.23 11.10 -13.05
N ASP A 358 26.40 11.31 -12.47
CA ASP A 358 26.68 12.45 -11.60
C ASP A 358 26.69 13.77 -12.38
N ASP A 359 27.24 13.78 -13.59
CA ASP A 359 27.19 14.94 -14.49
C ASP A 359 25.74 15.31 -14.86
N ALA A 360 24.91 14.29 -15.15
CA ALA A 360 23.48 14.46 -15.40
C ALA A 360 22.75 15.08 -14.18
N MET A 361 23.01 14.55 -12.98
CA MET A 361 22.45 15.10 -11.75
C MET A 361 22.94 16.52 -11.46
N SER A 362 24.21 16.81 -11.70
CA SER A 362 24.79 18.16 -11.55
C SER A 362 24.12 19.18 -12.46
N CYS A 363 23.80 18.79 -13.71
CA CYS A 363 23.03 19.63 -14.62
C CYS A 363 21.63 19.94 -14.08
N ILE A 364 20.92 18.93 -13.56
CA ILE A 364 19.57 19.09 -12.99
C ILE A 364 19.61 19.93 -11.70
N ASP A 365 20.55 19.67 -10.81
CA ASP A 365 20.74 20.44 -9.57
C ASP A 365 20.99 21.93 -9.89
N LYS A 366 21.81 22.23 -10.91
CA LYS A 366 22.02 23.61 -11.40
C LYS A 366 20.72 24.24 -11.90
N ILE A 367 19.96 23.54 -12.73
CA ILE A 367 18.66 24.02 -13.24
C ILE A 367 17.72 24.38 -12.09
N ILE A 368 17.57 23.49 -11.12
CA ILE A 368 16.69 23.70 -9.96
C ILE A 368 17.23 24.80 -9.05
N SER A 369 18.55 25.01 -8.98
CA SER A 369 19.14 26.10 -8.20
C SER A 369 18.89 27.49 -8.80
N LEU A 370 18.80 27.57 -10.14
CA LEU A 370 18.74 28.84 -10.89
C LEU A 370 17.32 29.30 -11.23
N ASN A 371 16.31 28.46 -11.09
CA ASN A 371 14.93 28.75 -11.49
C ASN A 371 13.94 28.30 -10.40
N LEU A 372 12.78 28.94 -10.34
CA LEU A 372 11.66 28.47 -9.52
C LEU A 372 11.01 27.22 -10.16
N LEU A 373 10.34 26.38 -9.37
CA LEU A 373 9.74 25.15 -9.88
C LEU A 373 8.64 25.40 -10.93
N ASP A 374 7.92 26.52 -10.82
CA ASP A 374 6.90 26.95 -11.78
C ASP A 374 7.49 27.54 -13.07
N GLU A 375 8.81 27.69 -13.15
CA GLU A 375 9.54 28.14 -14.35
C GLU A 375 10.20 26.98 -15.10
N ILE A 376 10.09 25.75 -14.59
CA ILE A 376 10.70 24.55 -15.16
C ILE A 376 9.63 23.72 -15.86
N ALA A 377 9.83 23.44 -17.14
CA ALA A 377 8.97 22.53 -17.91
C ALA A 377 9.79 21.35 -18.47
N ILE A 378 9.26 20.14 -18.34
CA ILE A 378 9.78 18.93 -18.99
C ILE A 378 8.75 18.44 -20.00
N ALA A 379 9.18 18.27 -21.25
CA ALA A 379 8.37 17.53 -22.21
C ALA A 379 8.52 16.03 -21.98
N PHE A 380 7.39 15.35 -21.81
CA PHE A 380 7.33 13.91 -21.60
C PHE A 380 6.54 13.26 -22.74
N ASN A 381 7.23 12.47 -23.56
CA ASN A 381 6.63 11.77 -24.71
C ASN A 381 6.47 10.26 -24.47
N GLY A 382 6.62 9.79 -23.22
CA GLY A 382 6.63 8.36 -22.88
C GLY A 382 7.92 7.61 -23.28
N GLY A 383 8.89 8.29 -23.88
CA GLY A 383 10.18 7.73 -24.21
C GLY A 383 11.01 7.40 -22.96
N LYS A 384 11.90 6.41 -23.08
CA LYS A 384 12.79 5.98 -21.99
C LYS A 384 13.64 7.14 -21.44
N ASP A 385 14.07 8.01 -22.34
CA ASP A 385 14.95 9.15 -22.08
C ASP A 385 14.25 10.19 -21.21
N CYS A 386 13.05 10.60 -21.62
CA CYS A 386 12.20 11.50 -20.86
C CYS A 386 11.84 10.91 -19.49
N THR A 387 11.66 9.59 -19.41
CA THR A 387 11.38 8.91 -18.15
C THR A 387 12.60 8.95 -17.20
N LEU A 388 13.82 8.83 -17.72
CA LEU A 388 15.03 9.01 -16.90
C LEU A 388 15.16 10.43 -16.37
N VAL A 389 15.03 11.42 -17.25
CA VAL A 389 15.10 12.83 -16.84
C VAL A 389 14.03 13.13 -15.78
N LEU A 390 12.84 12.55 -15.93
CA LEU A 390 11.75 12.66 -14.96
C LEU A 390 12.13 12.11 -13.57
N HIS A 391 12.72 10.92 -13.50
CA HIS A 391 13.16 10.35 -12.22
C HIS A 391 14.32 11.13 -11.60
N LEU A 392 15.30 11.57 -12.39
CA LEU A 392 16.41 12.39 -11.89
C LEU A 392 15.92 13.77 -11.39
N LEU A 393 14.97 14.38 -12.10
CA LEU A 393 14.30 15.61 -11.64
C LEU A 393 13.61 15.35 -10.30
N ARG A 394 12.86 14.25 -10.16
CA ARG A 394 12.20 13.89 -8.90
C ARG A 394 13.20 13.76 -7.75
N VAL A 395 14.34 13.11 -7.97
CA VAL A 395 15.42 12.99 -6.97
C VAL A 395 15.93 14.37 -6.55
N ALA A 396 16.18 15.26 -7.51
CA ALA A 396 16.71 16.59 -7.22
C ALA A 396 15.67 17.49 -6.50
N ILE A 397 14.39 17.36 -6.84
CA ILE A 397 13.29 18.04 -6.13
C ILE A 397 13.16 17.51 -4.71
N ASP A 398 13.19 16.19 -4.50
CA ASP A 398 13.12 15.59 -3.16
C ASP A 398 14.28 16.04 -2.29
N LYS A 399 15.49 16.12 -2.87
CA LYS A 399 16.69 16.59 -2.19
C LYS A 399 16.58 18.04 -1.72
N LYS A 400 15.94 18.92 -2.51
CA LYS A 400 15.87 20.37 -2.21
C LYS A 400 14.61 20.78 -1.42
N TYR A 401 13.46 20.19 -1.75
CA TYR A 401 12.15 20.62 -1.24
C TYR A 401 11.44 19.54 -0.40
N GLY A 402 11.97 18.31 -0.39
CA GLY A 402 11.38 17.18 0.30
C GLY A 402 10.38 16.37 -0.56
N PRO A 403 10.06 15.14 -0.15
CA PRO A 403 9.27 14.19 -0.94
C PRO A 403 7.81 14.60 -1.16
N GLY A 404 7.28 15.51 -0.34
CA GLY A 404 5.90 16.00 -0.44
C GLY A 404 5.69 17.09 -1.49
N GLN A 405 6.76 17.61 -2.11
CA GLN A 405 6.64 18.68 -3.09
C GLN A 405 5.93 18.18 -4.36
N THR A 406 4.80 18.79 -4.70
CA THR A 406 4.05 18.47 -5.91
C THR A 406 4.68 19.17 -7.12
N ILE A 407 4.68 18.50 -8.28
CA ILE A 407 5.05 19.08 -9.58
C ILE A 407 3.77 19.21 -10.40
N LEU A 408 3.60 20.30 -11.15
CA LEU A 408 2.42 20.46 -12.00
C LEU A 408 2.59 19.64 -13.28
N GLY A 409 1.61 18.78 -13.60
CA GLY A 409 1.57 18.02 -14.85
C GLY A 409 0.57 18.66 -15.81
N VAL A 410 1.06 19.23 -16.91
CA VAL A 410 0.22 19.74 -18.00
C VAL A 410 0.19 18.71 -19.11
N HIS A 411 -1.01 18.24 -19.45
CA HIS A 411 -1.21 17.30 -20.55
C HIS A 411 -1.93 18.02 -21.69
N ILE A 412 -1.22 18.17 -22.81
CA ILE A 412 -1.74 18.80 -24.02
C ILE A 412 -2.42 17.72 -24.85
N VAL A 413 -3.74 17.81 -24.98
CA VAL A 413 -4.52 16.82 -25.74
C VAL A 413 -4.72 17.32 -27.17
N CYS A 414 -4.09 16.66 -28.14
CA CYS A 414 -4.44 16.86 -29.55
C CYS A 414 -5.72 16.06 -29.88
N GLY A 415 -6.53 16.57 -30.82
CA GLY A 415 -7.88 16.03 -31.14
C GLY A 415 -7.95 14.53 -31.44
N ASP A 416 -6.83 13.91 -31.84
CA ASP A 416 -6.68 12.48 -32.08
C ASP A 416 -5.95 11.78 -30.91
N SER A 417 -6.46 11.89 -29.68
CA SER A 417 -5.86 11.20 -28.53
C SER A 417 -6.45 9.81 -28.30
N PHE A 418 -5.58 8.83 -28.04
CA PHE A 418 -5.99 7.47 -27.67
C PHE A 418 -6.42 7.43 -26.20
N PRO A 419 -7.62 6.90 -25.87
CA PRO A 419 -8.10 6.81 -24.49
C PRO A 419 -7.13 6.14 -23.52
N GLU A 420 -6.40 5.12 -23.97
CA GLU A 420 -5.41 4.38 -23.19
C GLU A 420 -4.21 5.25 -22.80
N MET A 421 -3.78 6.14 -23.69
CA MET A 421 -2.68 7.08 -23.43
C MET A 421 -3.12 8.16 -22.44
N ASN A 422 -4.35 8.65 -22.55
CA ASN A 422 -4.92 9.60 -21.59
C ASN A 422 -4.99 8.99 -20.18
N GLN A 423 -5.44 7.74 -20.07
CA GLN A 423 -5.52 7.02 -18.79
C GLN A 423 -4.13 6.79 -18.18
N PHE A 424 -3.14 6.36 -18.98
CA PHE A 424 -1.76 6.21 -18.54
C PHE A 424 -1.19 7.50 -17.94
N ILE A 425 -1.44 8.64 -18.59
CA ILE A 425 -0.98 9.95 -18.13
C ILE A 425 -1.66 10.33 -16.82
N ILE A 426 -2.99 10.16 -16.72
CA ILE A 426 -3.73 10.41 -15.48
C ILE A 426 -3.17 9.58 -14.31
N ASP A 427 -2.93 8.30 -14.53
CA ASP A 427 -2.45 7.39 -13.49
C ASP A 427 -1.00 7.71 -13.08
N THR A 428 -0.14 8.05 -14.03
CA THR A 428 1.25 8.50 -13.78
C THR A 428 1.28 9.79 -12.98
N THR A 429 0.43 10.76 -13.36
CA THR A 429 0.30 12.06 -12.68
C THR A 429 -0.14 11.88 -11.22
N LYS A 430 -1.09 10.98 -10.95
CA LYS A 430 -1.52 10.65 -9.58
C LYS A 430 -0.40 10.02 -8.74
N ARG A 431 0.39 9.08 -9.31
CA ARG A 431 1.48 8.38 -8.58
C ARG A 431 2.62 9.31 -8.15
N LEU A 432 2.91 10.35 -8.93
CA LEU A 432 4.01 11.29 -8.67
C LEU A 432 3.62 12.53 -7.85
N TYR A 433 2.41 12.56 -7.28
CA TYR A 433 1.84 13.72 -6.58
C TYR A 433 1.76 14.96 -7.48
N TRP A 434 1.27 14.80 -8.70
CA TRP A 434 1.11 15.92 -9.63
C TRP A 434 -0.33 16.41 -9.69
N LYS A 435 -0.51 17.74 -9.75
CA LYS A 435 -1.81 18.31 -10.09
C LYS A 435 -1.99 18.18 -11.61
N HIS A 436 -2.99 17.42 -12.03
CA HIS A 436 -3.33 17.25 -13.43
C HIS A 436 -4.16 18.44 -13.91
N GLN A 437 -3.71 19.14 -14.93
CA GLN A 437 -4.54 20.06 -15.71
C GLN A 437 -4.53 19.61 -17.16
N VAL A 438 -5.72 19.32 -17.69
CA VAL A 438 -5.95 19.04 -19.11
C VAL A 438 -6.12 20.38 -19.80
N GLN A 439 -5.37 20.61 -20.88
CA GLN A 439 -5.57 21.73 -21.79
C GLN A 439 -5.85 21.23 -23.21
#